data_AF-A0A7C4HQR2-F1
#
_entry.id   AF-A0A7C4HQR2-F1
#
_cell.length_a   1.000
_cell.length_b   1.000
_cell.length_c   1.000
_cell.angle_alpha   90.00
_cell.angle_beta   90.00
_cell.angle_gamma   90.00
#
_symmetry.space_group_name_H-M   'P 1'
#
loop_
_entity.id
_entity.type
_entity.pdbx_description
1 polymer ?
#
loop_
_entity_poly.entity_id
_entity_poly.type
_entity_poly.pdbx_seq_one_letter_code
_entity_poly.pdbx_strand_id
1 'polypeptide(L)' 'MGTDRYLKNKATARPRKRGADRKRRETVHRRRLIALGVPEEKVRLMTGKQMRELLKQPAKLAAKT' A
#
# COMPACT_ATOMS: atom_id res chain seq x y z
N MET A 1 9.06 -40.19 -2.59
CA MET A 1 8.67 -38.76 -2.66
C MET A 1 9.10 -38.09 -1.36
N GLY A 2 10.33 -37.59 -1.29
CA GLY A 2 10.83 -36.94 -0.06
C GLY A 2 10.19 -35.57 0.09
N THR A 3 9.36 -35.37 1.11
CA THR A 3 8.82 -34.04 1.41
C THR A 3 9.96 -33.16 1.90
N ASP A 4 10.38 -32.20 1.08
CA ASP A 4 11.46 -31.28 1.37
C ASP A 4 11.35 -30.69 2.78
N ARG A 5 12.40 -30.88 3.59
CA ARG A 5 12.57 -30.24 4.92
C ARG A 5 12.30 -28.73 4.88
N TYR A 6 12.47 -28.12 3.70
CA TYR A 6 12.20 -26.72 3.41
C TYR A 6 10.73 -26.30 3.58
N LEU A 7 9.77 -27.16 3.23
CA LEU A 7 8.34 -26.81 3.25
C LEU A 7 7.69 -26.98 4.63
N LYS A 8 8.23 -27.84 5.51
CA LYS A 8 7.67 -28.12 6.84
C LYS A 8 7.54 -26.89 7.74
N ASN A 9 8.45 -25.92 7.62
CA ASN A 9 8.48 -24.74 8.48
C ASN A 9 8.03 -23.45 7.77
N LYS A 10 7.53 -23.54 6.54
CA LYS A 10 7.07 -22.37 5.79
C LYS A 10 5.57 -22.22 5.97
N ALA A 11 5.16 -21.05 6.47
CA ALA A 11 3.76 -20.65 6.52
C ALA A 11 3.24 -20.30 5.10
N THR A 12 3.10 -21.31 4.25
CA THR A 12 2.60 -21.22 2.86
C THR A 12 1.09 -20.98 2.81
N ALA A 13 0.35 -21.52 3.79
CA ALA A 13 -1.10 -21.34 3.92
C ALA A 13 -1.52 -19.98 4.51
N ARG A 14 -0.57 -19.17 5.03
CA ARG A 14 -0.92 -17.87 5.62
C ARG A 14 -1.46 -16.93 4.54
N PRO A 15 -2.66 -16.35 4.70
CA PRO A 15 -3.21 -15.43 3.73
C PRO A 15 -2.34 -14.17 3.64
N ARG A 16 -1.91 -13.84 2.42
CA ARG A 16 -1.17 -12.62 2.08
C ARG A 16 -1.95 -11.89 0.99
N LYS A 17 -1.92 -10.56 1.00
CA LYS A 17 -2.50 -9.77 -0.10
C LYS A 17 -1.85 -10.17 -1.42
N ARG A 18 -2.69 -10.52 -2.41
CA ARG A 18 -2.24 -10.82 -3.78
C ARG A 18 -1.68 -9.54 -4.43
N GLY A 19 -0.90 -9.71 -5.49
CA GLY A 19 -0.33 -8.58 -6.23
C GLY A 19 -1.41 -7.61 -6.73
N ALA A 20 -2.54 -8.14 -7.23
CA ALA A 20 -3.67 -7.34 -7.69
C ALA A 20 -4.27 -6.47 -6.57
N ASP A 21 -4.48 -7.04 -5.38
CA ASP A 21 -5.04 -6.31 -4.23
C ASP A 21 -4.10 -5.19 -3.74
N ARG A 22 -2.79 -5.42 -3.84
CA ARG A 22 -1.78 -4.40 -3.51
C ARG A 22 -1.86 -3.23 -4.49
N LYS A 23 -1.92 -3.52 -5.80
CA LYS A 23 -2.05 -2.51 -6.85
C LYS A 23 -3.35 -1.71 -6.71
N ARG A 24 -4.50 -2.38 -6.51
CA ARG A 24 -5.80 -1.73 -6.28
C ARG A 24 -5.73 -0.76 -5.09
N ARG A 25 -5.13 -1.19 -3.98
CA ARG A 25 -4.95 -0.33 -2.80
C ARG A 25 -4.09 0.90 -3.11
N GLU A 26 -3.00 0.75 -3.85
CA GLU A 26 -2.15 1.88 -4.24
C GLU A 26 -2.88 2.87 -5.13
N THR A 27 -3.64 2.40 -6.13
CA THR A 27 -4.47 3.27 -6.97
C THR A 27 -5.49 4.06 -6.15
N VAL A 28 -6.16 3.42 -5.19
CA VAL A 28 -7.11 4.09 -4.29
C VAL A 28 -6.40 5.12 -3.41
N HIS A 29 -5.22 4.81 -2.88
CA HIS A 29 -4.44 5.76 -2.08
C HIS A 29 -4.01 6.99 -2.89
N ARG A 30 -3.58 6.81 -4.15
CA ARG A 30 -3.24 7.92 -5.04
C ARG A 30 -4.43 8.85 -5.25
N ARG A 31 -5.60 8.29 -5.59
CA ARG A 31 -6.85 9.06 -5.77
C ARG A 31 -7.23 9.85 -4.52
N ARG A 32 -7.11 9.24 -3.34
CA ARG A 32 -7.38 9.92 -2.06
C ARG A 32 -6.42 11.07 -1.77
N LEU A 33 -5.13 10.89 -2.03
CA LEU A 33 -4.15 11.95 -1.80
C LEU A 33 -4.35 13.13 -2.74
N ILE A 34 -4.69 12.87 -4.00
CA ILE A 34 -5.04 13.92 -4.98
C ILE A 34 -6.30 14.67 -4.52
N ALA A 35 -7.33 13.95 -4.07
CA ALA A 35 -8.55 14.57 -3.54
C ALA A 35 -8.31 15.42 -2.28
N LEU A 36 -7.25 15.14 -1.51
CA LEU A 36 -6.80 15.93 -0.36
C LEU A 36 -5.85 17.07 -0.75
N GLY A 37 -5.65 17.35 -2.03
CA GLY A 37 -4.84 18.48 -2.52
C GLY A 37 -3.35 18.18 -2.73
N VAL A 38 -2.91 16.92 -2.67
CA VAL A 38 -1.50 16.58 -2.97
C VAL A 38 -1.29 16.56 -4.49
N PRO A 39 -0.30 17.30 -5.03
CA PRO A 39 -0.03 17.32 -6.47
C PRO A 39 0.25 15.94 -7.04
N GLU A 40 -0.29 15.67 -8.23
CA GLU A 40 -0.22 14.33 -8.84
C GLU A 40 1.22 13.88 -9.09
N GLU A 41 2.11 14.78 -9.51
CA GLU A 41 3.53 14.46 -9.74
C GLU A 41 4.21 13.96 -8.47
N LYS A 42 3.93 14.62 -7.34
CA LYS A 42 4.44 14.22 -6.05
C LYS A 42 3.91 12.84 -5.65
N VAL A 43 2.62 12.57 -5.89
CA VAL A 43 2.00 11.27 -5.60
C VAL A 43 2.57 10.14 -6.47
N ARG A 44 2.92 10.42 -7.74
CA ARG A 44 3.52 9.43 -8.65
C ARG A 44 4.90 8.94 -8.17
N LEU A 45 5.69 9.83 -7.57
CA LEU A 45 7.01 9.52 -7.02
C LEU A 45 6.95 8.81 -5.65
N MET A 46 5.78 8.75 -4.99
CA MET A 46 5.65 8.14 -3.67
C MET A 46 5.64 6.62 -3.71
N THR A 47 6.32 6.04 -2.72
CA THR A 47 6.18 4.63 -2.38
C THR A 47 4.83 4.35 -1.70
N GLY A 48 4.37 3.10 -1.78
CA GLY A 48 3.14 2.68 -1.10
C GLY A 48 3.17 2.86 0.42
N LYS A 49 4.35 2.91 1.06
CA LYS A 49 4.49 3.18 2.51
C LYS A 49 4.21 4.66 2.81
N GLN A 50 4.86 5.57 2.09
CA GLN A 50 4.67 7.02 2.24
C GLN A 50 3.20 7.41 2.01
N MET A 51 2.56 6.86 0.98
CA MET A 51 1.13 7.12 0.73
C MET A 51 0.24 6.75 1.92
N ARG A 52 0.52 5.61 2.59
CA ARG A 52 -0.25 5.19 3.77
C ARG A 52 0.01 6.07 4.98
N GLU A 53 1.25 6.51 5.19
CA GLU A 53 1.63 7.37 6.31
C GLU A 53 0.94 8.71 6.23
N LEU A 54 0.91 9.32 5.04
CA LEU A 54 0.17 10.55 4.79
C LEU A 54 -1.33 10.38 5.07
N LEU A 55 -1.92 9.29 4.60
CA LEU A 55 -3.35 9.02 4.82
C LEU A 55 -3.73 8.65 6.26
N LYS A 56 -2.78 8.48 7.20
CA LYS A 56 -3.10 8.26 8.63
C LYS A 56 -3.71 9.50 9.28
N GLN A 57 -3.32 10.69 8.84
CA GLN A 57 -3.76 11.96 9.43
C GLN A 57 -4.30 12.89 8.33
N PRO A 58 -5.44 12.55 7.71
CA PRO A 58 -5.98 13.30 6.57
C PRO A 58 -6.34 14.74 6.92
N ALA A 59 -6.80 15.00 8.15
CA ALA A 59 -7.12 16.36 8.62
C ALA A 59 -5.92 17.31 8.56
N LYS A 60 -4.71 16.82 8.86
CA LYS A 60 -3.49 17.64 8.78
C LYS A 60 -3.03 17.92 7.35
N LEU A 61 -3.48 17.11 6.40
CA LEU A 61 -3.24 17.33 4.97
C LEU A 61 -4.23 18.36 4.43
N ALA A 62 -5.51 18.20 4.75
CA ALA A 62 -6.56 19.14 4.33
C ALA A 62 -6.40 20.54 4.94
N ALA A 63 -5.87 20.63 6.17
CA ALA A 63 -5.62 21.92 6.83
C ALA A 63 -4.34 22.64 6.36
N LYS A 64 -3.51 21.99 5.52
CA LYS A 64 -2.22 22.53 5.04
C LYS A 64 -2.28 23.16 3.65
N THR A 65 -3.43 23.04 3.02
CA THR A 65 -3.83 23.72 1.78
C THR A 65 -4.55 25.00 2.12
#